data_AF-A0A1A8DAG4-F1
#
_entry.id   AF-A0A1A8DAG4-F1
#
_cell.length_a   1.000
_cell.length_b   1.000
_cell.length_c   1.000
_cell.angle_alpha   90.00
_cell.angle_beta   90.00
_cell.angle_gamma   90.00
#
_symmetry.space_group_name_H-M   'P 1'
#
loop_
_entity.id
_entity.type
_entity.pdbx_description
1 polymer ?
#
loop_
_entity_poly.entity_id
_entity_poly.type
_entity_poly.pdbx_seq_one_letter_code
_entity_poly.pdbx_strand_id
1 'polypeptide(L)'
;MKETNMSLPVSVGTLLQSGLPEDAAYRDDGLCVVGIFGKNNTQPGPLKDSLINILEDKHIFSVFGEPENDDTAGSHIQAFYNQENRVLYLLLSSVSDSRQLLR
;
A
#
# COMPACT_ATOMS: atom_id res chain seq x y z
N MET A 1 16.34 -15.44 -10.57
CA MET A 1 16.05 -14.26 -9.72
C MET A 1 14.59 -14.34 -9.37
N LYS A 2 14.24 -14.26 -8.08
CA LYS A 2 12.87 -14.50 -7.61
C LYS A 2 12.07 -13.25 -7.95
N GLU A 3 11.16 -13.33 -8.92
CA GLU A 3 10.15 -12.29 -9.15
C GLU A 3 9.47 -12.04 -7.80
N THR A 4 9.71 -10.87 -7.21
CA THR A 4 8.84 -10.37 -6.15
C THR A 4 7.55 -10.04 -6.85
N ASN A 5 6.65 -11.03 -6.87
CA ASN A 5 5.26 -10.83 -7.21
C ASN A 5 4.79 -9.65 -6.35
N MET A 6 4.54 -8.48 -6.95
CA MET A 6 4.03 -7.27 -6.27
C MET A 6 2.57 -7.46 -5.83
N SER A 7 2.16 -8.71 -5.63
CA SER A 7 0.84 -9.15 -5.22
C SER A 7 0.54 -8.84 -3.75
N LEU A 8 1.52 -8.37 -2.99
CA LEU A 8 1.38 -8.01 -1.59
C LEU A 8 1.82 -6.55 -1.38
N PRO A 9 1.11 -5.79 -0.52
CA PRO A 9 1.53 -4.46 -0.13
C PRO A 9 2.91 -4.47 0.54
N VAL A 10 3.76 -3.51 0.21
CA VAL A 10 5.10 -3.36 0.79
C VAL A 10 5.34 -1.92 1.24
N SER A 11 6.26 -1.70 2.18
CA SER A 11 6.70 -0.33 2.50
C SER A 11 7.35 0.33 1.28
N VAL A 12 7.04 1.61 1.04
CA VAL A 12 7.63 2.37 -0.07
C VAL A 12 9.16 2.43 0.03
N GLY A 13 9.71 2.46 1.25
CA GLY A 13 11.15 2.45 1.48
C GLY A 13 11.79 1.16 0.98
N THR A 14 11.17 0.01 1.29
CA THR A 14 11.60 -1.30 0.79
C THR A 14 11.49 -1.39 -0.73
N LEU A 15 10.42 -0.84 -1.31
CA LEU A 15 10.25 -0.78 -2.76
C LEU A 15 11.38 0.00 -3.43
N LEU A 16 11.74 1.18 -2.92
CA LEU A 16 12.79 2.02 -3.49
C LEU A 16 14.19 1.42 -3.29
N GLN A 17 14.43 0.72 -2.19
CA GLN A 17 15.72 0.07 -1.89
C GLN A 17 15.91 -1.27 -2.62
N SER A 18 14.86 -1.82 -3.24
CA SER A 18 14.89 -3.14 -3.88
C SER A 18 15.85 -3.24 -5.07
N GLY A 19 16.40 -2.13 -5.56
CA GLY A 19 17.42 -2.12 -6.62
C GLY A 19 16.96 -2.79 -7.91
N LEU A 20 15.63 -2.81 -8.15
CA LEU A 20 15.05 -3.51 -9.29
C LEU A 20 15.59 -2.92 -10.59
N PRO A 21 16.14 -3.75 -11.50
CA PRO A 21 16.49 -3.28 -12.82
C PRO A 21 15.21 -2.79 -13.51
N GLU A 22 15.27 -1.59 -14.09
CA GLU A 22 14.20 -1.03 -14.91
C GLU A 22 13.91 -2.02 -16.05
N ASP A 23 12.73 -2.64 -16.03
CA ASP A 23 12.34 -3.53 -17.10
C ASP A 23 11.91 -2.68 -18.30
N ALA A 24 12.74 -2.73 -19.35
CA ALA A 24 12.53 -1.99 -20.59
C ALA A 24 11.16 -2.26 -21.22
N ALA A 25 10.57 -3.43 -20.96
CA ALA A 25 9.24 -3.78 -21.46
C ALA A 25 8.12 -2.87 -20.94
N TYR A 26 8.32 -2.23 -19.78
CA TYR A 26 7.29 -1.40 -19.12
C TYR A 26 7.55 0.11 -19.23
N ARG A 27 8.63 0.55 -19.90
CA ARG A 27 8.96 1.99 -20.02
C ARG A 27 7.93 2.78 -20.83
N ASP A 28 7.43 2.18 -21.90
CA ASP A 28 6.57 2.86 -22.87
C ASP A 28 5.07 2.68 -22.57
N ASP A 29 4.75 1.76 -21.67
CA ASP A 29 3.38 1.30 -21.39
C ASP A 29 2.61 2.23 -20.43
N GLY A 30 3.33 3.12 -19.74
CA GLY A 30 2.78 4.00 -18.72
C GLY A 30 2.20 3.24 -17.52
N LEU A 31 2.07 3.94 -16.39
CA LEU A 31 1.34 3.41 -15.24
C LEU A 31 0.54 4.53 -14.58
N CYS A 32 -0.56 4.17 -13.94
CA CYS A 32 -1.35 5.10 -13.15
C CYS A 32 -0.91 5.03 -11.69
N VAL A 33 -0.63 6.18 -11.07
CA VAL A 33 -0.33 6.25 -9.63
C VAL A 33 -1.53 6.83 -8.91
N VAL A 34 -2.04 6.10 -7.90
CA VAL A 34 -3.18 6.51 -7.08
C VAL A 34 -2.70 6.70 -5.64
N GLY A 35 -2.61 7.96 -5.21
CA GLY A 35 -2.35 8.32 -3.82
C GLY A 35 -3.62 8.32 -2.97
N ILE A 36 -3.63 7.56 -1.89
CA ILE A 36 -4.76 7.44 -0.96
C ILE A 36 -4.33 7.98 0.40
N PHE A 37 -5.00 9.05 0.83
CA PHE A 37 -4.79 9.70 2.11
C PHE A 37 -6.12 10.24 2.65
N GLY A 38 -6.15 10.55 3.94
CA GLY A 38 -7.37 11.01 4.61
C GLY A 38 -7.39 10.56 6.07
N LYS A 39 -8.47 10.94 6.76
CA LYS A 39 -8.73 10.57 8.16
C LYS A 39 -9.69 9.39 8.21
N ASN A 40 -9.41 8.43 9.09
CA ASN A 40 -10.32 7.33 9.36
C ASN A 40 -11.21 7.63 10.57
N ASN A 41 -12.47 7.22 10.50
CA ASN A 41 -13.40 7.31 11.63
C ASN A 41 -13.13 6.16 12.63
N THR A 42 -13.75 6.17 13.81
CA THR A 42 -13.52 5.15 14.87
C THR A 42 -14.12 3.77 14.57
N GLN A 43 -14.67 3.55 13.37
CA GLN A 43 -15.17 2.23 12.99
C GLN A 43 -14.02 1.21 12.94
N PRO A 44 -14.25 -0.03 13.44
CA PRO A 44 -13.24 -1.08 13.40
C PRO A 44 -13.00 -1.50 11.95
N GLY A 45 -11.90 -1.02 11.37
CA GLY A 45 -11.46 -1.37 10.01
C GLY A 45 -10.69 -0.21 9.37
N PRO A 46 -9.65 -0.47 8.57
CA PRO A 46 -8.96 0.59 7.86
C PRO A 46 -9.79 0.95 6.62
N LEU A 47 -10.47 2.09 6.67
CA LEU A 47 -11.37 2.53 5.60
C LEU A 47 -10.64 2.69 4.26
N LYS A 48 -9.38 3.15 4.31
CA LYS A 48 -8.55 3.37 3.13
C LYS A 48 -8.12 2.08 2.45
N ASP A 49 -7.74 1.06 3.22
CA ASP A 49 -7.28 -0.21 2.67
C ASP A 49 -8.45 -0.99 2.03
N SER A 50 -9.64 -0.89 2.64
CA SER A 50 -10.85 -1.50 2.09
C SER A 50 -11.24 -0.89 0.73
N LEU A 51 -10.89 0.38 0.47
CA LEU A 51 -11.12 1.01 -0.84
C LEU A 51 -10.34 0.26 -1.93
N ILE A 52 -9.09 -0.12 -1.66
CA ILE A 52 -8.25 -0.85 -2.61
C ILE A 52 -8.84 -2.24 -2.83
N ASN A 53 -9.25 -2.94 -1.75
CA ASN A 53 -9.89 -4.25 -1.89
C ASN A 53 -11.14 -4.22 -2.79
N ILE A 54 -11.96 -3.16 -2.68
CA ILE A 54 -13.15 -2.97 -3.50
C ILE A 54 -12.80 -2.66 -4.96
N LEU A 55 -11.85 -1.74 -5.19
CA LEU A 55 -11.42 -1.36 -6.55
C LEU A 55 -10.80 -2.53 -7.31
N GLU A 56 -10.11 -3.41 -6.60
CA GLU A 56 -9.37 -4.53 -7.16
C GLU A 56 -10.17 -5.84 -7.18
N ASP A 57 -11.38 -5.84 -6.60
CA ASP A 57 -12.22 -7.03 -6.37
C ASP A 57 -11.44 -8.20 -5.75
N LYS A 58 -10.51 -7.87 -4.83
CA LYS A 58 -9.55 -8.79 -4.22
C LYS A 58 -9.33 -8.44 -2.74
N HIS A 59 -9.14 -9.45 -1.91
CA HIS A 59 -8.87 -9.24 -0.49
C HIS A 59 -7.35 -9.06 -0.24
N ILE A 60 -6.80 -7.92 -0.66
CA ILE A 60 -5.37 -7.61 -0.62
C ILE A 60 -4.92 -7.22 0.78
N PHE A 61 -5.66 -6.33 1.43
CA PHE A 61 -5.39 -5.87 2.79
C PHE A 61 -6.29 -6.57 3.80
N SER A 62 -5.72 -6.95 4.95
CA SER A 62 -6.47 -7.56 6.06
C SER A 62 -7.40 -6.56 6.75
N VAL A 63 -8.63 -7.00 7.06
CA VAL A 63 -9.60 -6.21 7.86
C VAL A 63 -9.02 -5.80 9.22
N PHE A 64 -8.17 -6.65 9.82
CA PHE A 64 -7.57 -6.39 11.13
C PHE A 64 -6.28 -5.58 11.05
N GLY A 65 -5.79 -5.26 9.85
CA GLY A 65 -4.47 -4.66 9.64
C GLY A 65 -3.32 -5.66 9.87
N GLU A 66 -2.11 -5.22 9.54
CA GLU A 66 -0.89 -5.91 9.97
C GLU A 66 -0.53 -5.51 11.41
N PRO A 67 0.16 -6.39 12.16
CA PRO A 67 0.70 -6.00 13.46
C PRO A 67 1.68 -4.85 13.26
N GLU A 68 1.38 -3.68 13.85
CA GLU A 68 2.29 -2.56 13.76
C GLU A 68 3.56 -2.87 14.56
N ASN A 69 4.68 -3.06 13.86
CA ASN A 69 5.98 -3.14 14.52
C ASN A 69 6.23 -1.81 15.26
N ASP A 70 6.70 -1.90 16.49
CA ASP A 70 6.94 -0.78 17.43
C ASP A 70 7.88 0.30 16.85
N ASP A 71 8.70 -0.07 15.86
CA ASP A 71 9.62 0.81 15.13
C ASP A 71 8.91 1.73 14.10
N THR A 72 7.60 1.56 13.91
CA THR A 72 6.77 2.35 12.99
C THR A 72 6.02 3.46 13.74
N ALA A 73 6.66 4.07 14.73
CA ALA A 73 6.13 5.21 15.48
C ALA A 73 6.10 6.47 14.58
N GLY A 74 5.17 6.52 13.63
CA GLY A 74 5.05 7.62 12.69
C GLY A 74 4.13 7.34 11.49
N SER A 75 4.04 8.35 10.61
CA SER A 75 3.33 8.19 9.35
C SER A 75 4.14 7.30 8.41
N HIS A 76 3.49 6.36 7.73
CA HIS A 76 4.13 5.43 6.80
C HIS A 76 3.34 5.29 5.51
N ILE A 77 4.04 4.95 4.42
CA ILE A 77 3.44 4.76 3.10
C ILE A 77 3.65 3.30 2.67
N GLN A 78 2.54 2.63 2.40
CA GLN A 78 2.53 1.32 1.76
C GLN A 78 2.28 1.48 0.26
N ALA A 79 2.94 0.66 -0.54
CA ALA A 79 2.81 0.60 -1.98
C ALA A 79 2.25 -0.76 -2.39
N PHE A 80 1.29 -0.77 -3.32
CA PHE A 80 0.73 -1.98 -3.92
C PHE A 80 0.57 -1.75 -5.43
N TYR A 81 1.15 -2.63 -6.25
CA TYR A 81 1.06 -2.53 -7.71
C TYR A 81 0.22 -3.68 -8.24
N ASN A 82 -0.92 -3.36 -8.86
CA ASN A 82 -1.63 -4.35 -9.66
C ASN A 82 -1.13 -4.30 -11.11
N GLN A 83 -0.52 -5.40 -11.53
CA GLN A 83 -0.02 -5.60 -12.90
C GLN A 83 -1.15 -5.72 -13.94
N GLU A 84 -2.32 -6.23 -13.56
CA GLU A 84 -3.44 -6.46 -14.47
C GLU A 84 -4.02 -5.15 -15.02
N ASN A 85 -4.14 -4.13 -14.15
CA ASN A 85 -4.66 -2.81 -14.50
C ASN A 85 -3.59 -1.71 -14.55
N ARG A 86 -2.32 -2.05 -14.27
CA ARG A 86 -1.16 -1.14 -14.25
C ARG A 86 -1.35 0.06 -13.30
N VAL A 87 -1.96 -0.19 -12.14
CA VAL A 87 -2.17 0.83 -11.11
C VAL A 87 -1.23 0.59 -9.93
N LEU A 88 -0.45 1.62 -9.58
CA LEU A 88 0.34 1.68 -8.36
C LEU A 88 -0.42 2.50 -7.31
N TYR A 89 -0.93 1.82 -6.29
CA TYR A 89 -1.55 2.44 -5.13
C TYR A 89 -0.51 2.82 -4.10
N LEU A 90 -0.56 4.05 -3.61
CA LEU A 90 0.25 4.56 -2.51
C LEU A 90 -0.66 4.97 -1.36
N LEU A 91 -0.64 4.18 -0.29
CA LEU A 91 -1.52 4.32 0.86
C LEU A 91 -0.75 4.98 2.01
N LEU A 92 -1.20 6.16 2.45
CA LEU A 92 -0.66 6.85 3.62
C LEU A 92 -1.42 6.45 4.89
N SER A 93 -0.71 5.86 5.83
CA SER A 93 -1.13 5.76 7.23
C SER A 93 -0.49 6.89 8.03
N SER A 94 -1.30 7.69 8.72
CA SER A 94 -0.83 8.89 9.44
C SER A 94 -1.30 8.92 10.87
N VAL A 95 -0.72 9.83 11.67
CA VAL A 95 -1.12 10.05 13.08
C VAL A 95 -2.58 10.46 13.25
N SER A 96 -3.25 10.87 12.18
CA SER A 96 -4.68 11.19 12.20
C SER A 96 -5.57 9.95 12.02
N ASP A 97 -4.98 8.77 11.80
CA ASP A 97 -5.73 7.52 11.73
C ASP A 97 -5.99 7.00 13.14
N SER A 98 -7.25 6.66 13.40
CA SER A 98 -7.76 6.19 14.69
C SER A 98 -6.97 5.01 15.28
N ARG A 99 -6.33 4.18 14.45
CA ARG A 99 -5.43 3.10 14.90
C ARG A 99 -4.12 3.62 15.51
N GLN A 100 -3.54 4.68 14.96
CA GLN A 100 -2.31 5.28 15.49
C GLN A 100 -2.56 6.15 16.73
N LEU A 101 -3.80 6.61 16.93
CA LEU A 101 -4.22 7.38 18.12
C LEU A 101 -4.50 6.51 19.36
N LEU A 102 -4.63 5.19 19.21
CA LEU A 102 -4.83 4.24 20.31
C LEU A 102 -3.51 3.69 20.89
N ARG A 103 -2.37 4.24 20.47
CA ARG A 103 -1.05 4.01 21.06
C ARG A 103 -0.82 4.89 22.29
#